data_AF-A0A970SWU2-F1
#
_entry.id   AF-A0A970SWU2-F1
#
_cell.length_a   1.000
_cell.length_b   1.000
_cell.length_c   1.000
_cell.angle_alpha   90.00
_cell.angle_beta   90.00
_cell.angle_gamma   90.00
#
_symmetry.space_group_name_H-M   'P 1'
#
loop_
_entity.id
_entity.type
_entity.pdbx_description
1 polymer ?
#
loop_
_entity_poly.entity_id
_entity_poly.type
_entity_poly.pdbx_seq_one_letter_code
_entity_poly.pdbx_strand_id
1 'polypeptide(L)'
;VIFPAAFVFTPATAPAPAKTVENITALADKLILQAYAPATVLANDNGDIIYISGRTGKYLEPAAGKVNWNIFAMAREGLYYPLTSGFRQALKKNEEVTFPRAVVKNEGGSQLVDIAFNPSRSRRPCGERCW
;
A
#
# COMPACT_ATOMS: atom_id res chain seq x y z
N VAL A 1 51.66 -21.74 -8.75
CA VAL A 1 51.73 -21.62 -7.28
C VAL A 1 50.64 -22.48 -6.70
N ILE A 2 51.02 -23.54 -6.00
CA ILE A 2 50.14 -24.52 -5.35
C ILE A 2 50.00 -24.10 -3.89
N PHE A 3 48.77 -23.93 -3.39
CA PHE A 3 48.49 -23.71 -1.97
C PHE A 3 47.85 -24.98 -1.37
N PRO A 4 48.26 -25.44 -0.16
CA PRO A 4 47.81 -26.70 0.40
C PRO A 4 46.57 -26.57 1.31
N ALA A 5 45.81 -27.66 1.32
CA ALA A 5 45.10 -28.31 2.42
C ALA A 5 44.11 -27.56 3.33
N ALA A 6 42.93 -28.19 3.40
CA ALA A 6 42.06 -28.39 4.56
C ALA A 6 41.21 -27.19 5.02
N PHE A 7 40.12 -26.96 4.30
CA PHE A 7 38.93 -26.38 4.95
C PHE A 7 38.26 -27.47 5.78
N VAL A 8 38.44 -27.40 7.10
CA VAL A 8 37.76 -28.26 8.06
C VAL A 8 36.27 -27.91 8.04
N PHE A 9 35.43 -28.83 7.59
CA PHE A 9 33.98 -28.71 7.76
C PHE A 9 33.64 -29.09 9.20
N THR A 10 33.32 -28.09 10.02
CA THR A 10 32.71 -28.29 11.33
C THR A 10 31.19 -28.36 11.18
N PRO A 11 30.53 -29.49 11.51
CA PRO A 11 29.08 -29.53 11.63
C PRO A 11 28.70 -29.32 13.10
N ALA A 12 28.07 -28.19 13.43
CA ALA A 12 27.27 -27.97 14.64
C ALA A 12 26.91 -26.47 14.65
N THR A 13 25.67 -26.01 14.66
CA THR A 13 24.49 -26.53 15.34
C THR A 13 23.28 -25.95 14.61
N ALA A 14 22.39 -26.80 14.07
CA ALA A 14 21.07 -26.34 13.70
C ALA A 14 20.32 -25.95 14.98
N PRO A 15 19.83 -24.71 15.16
CA PRO A 15 18.89 -24.43 16.22
C PRO A 15 17.57 -25.15 15.90
N ALA A 16 17.12 -25.95 16.87
CA ALA A 16 15.86 -26.69 16.88
C ALA A 16 14.64 -25.77 16.63
N PRO A 17 13.51 -26.34 16.14
CA PRO A 17 12.41 -25.59 15.53
C PRO A 17 11.50 -24.99 16.60
N ALA A 18 11.60 -23.68 16.79
CA ALA A 18 10.64 -22.90 17.60
C ALA A 18 10.07 -21.70 16.82
N LYS A 19 9.87 -21.85 15.50
CA LYS A 19 9.37 -20.77 14.62
C LYS A 19 8.30 -21.22 13.61
N THR A 20 7.74 -22.42 13.70
CA THR A 20 6.76 -22.88 12.70
C THR A 20 5.36 -22.32 12.94
N VAL A 21 4.95 -22.17 14.21
CA VAL A 21 3.60 -21.69 14.55
C VAL A 21 3.42 -20.20 14.22
N GLU A 22 4.40 -19.35 14.55
CA GLU A 22 4.38 -17.92 14.16
C GLU A 22 4.37 -17.73 12.63
N ASN A 23 5.03 -18.63 11.89
CA ASN A 23 5.02 -18.57 10.44
C ASN A 23 3.66 -18.97 9.85
N ILE A 24 2.96 -19.95 10.44
CA ILE A 24 1.63 -20.35 9.96
C ILE A 24 0.60 -19.26 10.27
N THR A 25 0.63 -18.65 11.46
CA THR A 25 -0.28 -17.55 11.81
C THR A 25 -0.03 -16.32 10.92
N ALA A 26 1.23 -15.92 10.72
CA ALA A 26 1.56 -14.81 9.83
C ALA A 26 1.16 -15.07 8.36
N LEU A 27 1.28 -16.32 7.89
CA LEU A 27 0.79 -16.72 6.57
C LEU A 27 -0.73 -16.66 6.49
N ALA A 28 -1.45 -17.12 7.52
CA ALA A 28 -2.89 -17.05 7.59
C ALA A 28 -3.38 -15.59 7.60
N ASP A 29 -2.79 -14.73 8.42
CA ASP A 29 -3.11 -13.30 8.49
C ASP A 29 -2.87 -12.61 7.14
N LYS A 30 -1.77 -12.95 6.46
CA LYS A 30 -1.47 -12.43 5.11
C LYS A 30 -2.53 -12.86 4.09
N LEU A 31 -2.97 -14.12 4.13
CA LEU A 31 -4.02 -14.61 3.24
C LEU A 31 -5.36 -13.94 3.52
N ILE A 32 -5.72 -13.75 4.79
CA ILE A 32 -6.94 -13.05 5.19
C ILE A 32 -6.88 -11.60 4.71
N LEU A 33 -5.77 -10.89 4.94
CA LEU A 33 -5.59 -9.53 4.45
C LEU A 33 -5.69 -9.46 2.93
N GLN A 34 -5.10 -10.39 2.19
CA GLN A 34 -5.21 -10.39 0.73
C GLN A 34 -6.63 -10.66 0.22
N ALA A 35 -7.42 -11.47 0.93
CA ALA A 35 -8.78 -11.81 0.54
C ALA A 35 -9.80 -10.72 0.90
N TYR A 36 -9.58 -10.02 2.02
CA TYR A 36 -10.55 -9.09 2.59
C TYR A 36 -10.11 -7.61 2.57
N ALA A 37 -8.87 -7.31 2.16
CA ALA A 37 -8.46 -5.91 2.03
C ALA A 37 -9.22 -5.23 0.89
N PRO A 38 -9.78 -4.03 1.14
CA PRO A 38 -10.34 -3.22 0.09
C PRO A 38 -9.25 -2.77 -0.90
N ALA A 39 -9.68 -2.32 -2.07
CA ALA A 39 -8.77 -1.68 -3.02
C ALA A 39 -8.15 -0.44 -2.36
N THR A 40 -6.83 -0.43 -2.23
CA THR A 40 -6.09 0.57 -1.45
C THR A 40 -4.97 1.14 -2.30
N VAL A 41 -4.73 2.45 -2.18
CA VAL A 41 -3.64 3.14 -2.86
C VAL A 41 -2.84 3.93 -1.83
N LEU A 42 -1.52 3.74 -1.85
CA LEU A 42 -0.58 4.55 -1.10
C LEU A 42 0.00 5.59 -2.06
N ALA A 43 -0.12 6.86 -1.70
CA ALA A 43 0.40 7.99 -2.46
C ALA A 43 1.26 8.89 -1.57
N ASN A 44 2.17 9.65 -2.19
CA ASN A 44 2.90 10.73 -1.53
C ASN A 44 2.00 11.96 -1.31
N ASP A 45 2.52 13.00 -0.67
CA ASP A 45 1.78 14.25 -0.39
C ASP A 45 1.34 15.01 -1.67
N ASN A 46 1.95 14.73 -2.82
CA ASN A 46 1.58 15.29 -4.12
C ASN A 46 0.51 14.46 -4.85
N GLY A 47 0.12 13.31 -4.30
CA GLY A 47 -0.82 12.36 -4.92
C GLY A 47 -0.18 11.41 -5.93
N ASP A 48 1.14 11.35 -6.02
CA ASP A 48 1.82 10.35 -6.86
C ASP A 48 1.75 8.99 -6.18
N ILE A 49 1.33 7.98 -6.93
CA ILE A 49 1.11 6.63 -6.43
C ILE A 49 2.46 5.95 -6.19
N ILE A 50 2.67 5.50 -4.96
CA ILE A 50 3.84 4.71 -4.53
C ILE A 50 3.52 3.22 -4.62
N TYR A 51 2.30 2.84 -4.24
CA TYR A 51 1.88 1.44 -4.18
C TYR A 51 0.37 1.27 -4.35
N ILE A 52 -0.03 0.18 -5.01
CA ILE A 52 -1.44 -0.19 -5.20
C ILE A 52 -1.64 -1.59 -4.63
N SER A 53 -2.71 -1.77 -3.86
CA SER A 53 -3.18 -3.06 -3.36
C SER A 53 -4.60 -3.35 -3.84
N GLY A 54 -4.85 -4.60 -4.22
CA GLY A 54 -6.17 -5.04 -4.68
C GLY A 54 -6.52 -4.56 -6.10
N ARG A 55 -7.82 -4.58 -6.43
CA ARG A 55 -8.33 -4.27 -7.77
C ARG A 55 -8.85 -2.84 -7.84
N THR A 56 -8.03 -1.92 -8.33
CA THR A 56 -8.38 -0.49 -8.46
C THR A 56 -9.00 -0.09 -9.80
N GLY A 57 -9.01 -0.96 -10.82
CA GLY A 57 -9.48 -0.63 -12.18
C GLY A 57 -10.92 -0.11 -12.28
N LYS A 58 -11.77 -0.44 -11.29
CA LYS A 58 -13.16 0.07 -11.17
C LYS A 58 -13.23 1.53 -10.71
N TYR A 59 -12.13 2.12 -10.28
CA TYR A 59 -12.09 3.45 -9.65
C TYR A 59 -10.98 4.32 -10.25
N LEU A 60 -9.85 3.70 -10.58
CA LEU A 60 -8.70 4.32 -11.20
C LEU A 60 -8.45 3.71 -12.58
N GLU A 61 -8.27 4.56 -13.58
CA GLU A 61 -7.93 4.19 -14.94
C GLU A 61 -6.76 5.07 -15.43
N PRO A 62 -5.66 4.48 -15.94
CA PRO A 62 -4.57 5.27 -16.51
C PRO A 62 -5.06 6.14 -17.68
N ALA A 63 -4.69 7.41 -17.69
CA ALA A 63 -4.95 8.27 -18.83
C ALA A 63 -4.18 7.75 -20.07
N ALA A 64 -4.86 7.66 -21.22
CA ALA A 64 -4.23 7.27 -22.47
C ALA A 64 -3.14 8.29 -22.87
N GLY A 65 -1.95 7.81 -23.22
CA GLY A 65 -0.83 8.64 -23.66
C GLY A 65 0.31 8.71 -22.65
N LYS A 66 0.71 9.93 -22.23
CA LYS A 66 1.87 10.14 -21.37
C LYS A 66 1.64 9.50 -20.00
N VAL A 67 2.56 8.64 -19.60
CA VAL A 67 2.56 7.97 -18.29
C VAL A 67 2.49 9.01 -17.18
N ASN A 68 1.36 9.05 -16.46
CA ASN A 68 1.15 9.88 -15.29
C ASN A 68 0.60 9.00 -14.15
N TRP A 69 1.46 8.72 -13.17
CA TRP A 69 1.12 7.88 -12.01
C TRP A 69 0.53 8.68 -10.86
N ASN A 70 -0.16 9.79 -11.15
CA ASN A 70 -0.83 10.59 -10.14
C ASN A 70 -2.29 10.12 -9.95
N ILE A 71 -2.69 9.91 -8.68
CA ILE A 71 -4.00 9.38 -8.33
C ILE A 71 -5.15 10.27 -8.83
N PHE A 72 -4.95 11.59 -8.90
CA PHE A 72 -5.96 12.53 -9.41
C PHE A 72 -6.10 12.43 -10.92
N ALA A 73 -5.00 12.19 -11.64
CA ALA A 73 -5.02 12.02 -13.09
C ALA A 73 -5.62 10.67 -13.51
N MET A 74 -5.54 9.67 -12.63
CA MET A 74 -6.10 8.34 -12.87
C MET A 74 -7.54 8.20 -12.38
N ALA A 75 -8.10 9.19 -11.68
CA ALA A 75 -9.43 9.09 -11.11
C ALA A 75 -10.50 9.03 -12.21
N ARG A 76 -11.38 8.02 -12.16
CA ARG A 76 -12.55 7.95 -13.03
C ARG A 76 -13.53 9.11 -12.75
N GLU A 77 -14.43 9.34 -13.71
CA GLU A 77 -15.42 10.41 -13.60
C GLU A 77 -16.29 10.24 -12.33
N GLY A 78 -16.49 11.36 -11.63
CA GLY A 78 -17.21 11.41 -10.35
C GLY A 78 -16.31 11.17 -9.13
N LEU A 79 -15.14 10.55 -9.30
CA LEU A 79 -14.20 10.30 -8.21
C LEU A 79 -13.27 11.49 -7.94
N TYR A 80 -13.00 12.33 -8.95
CA TYR A 80 -12.01 13.41 -8.85
C TYR A 80 -12.26 14.40 -7.70
N TYR A 81 -13.51 14.87 -7.53
CA TYR A 81 -13.88 15.81 -6.47
C TYR A 81 -13.73 15.22 -5.05
N PRO A 82 -14.39 14.09 -4.71
CA PRO A 82 -14.23 13.49 -3.38
C PRO A 82 -12.79 13.08 -3.10
N LEU A 83 -12.05 12.65 -4.14
CA LEU A 83 -10.63 12.33 -4.02
C LEU A 83 -9.78 13.55 -3.65
N THR A 84 -9.89 14.64 -4.40
CA THR A 84 -9.10 15.86 -4.17
C THR A 84 -9.45 16.53 -2.85
N SER A 85 -10.74 16.60 -2.54
CA SER A 85 -11.23 17.21 -1.30
C SER A 85 -10.79 16.41 -0.06
N GLY A 86 -11.04 15.10 -0.07
CA GLY A 86 -10.69 14.23 1.05
C GLY A 86 -9.20 14.10 1.27
N PHE A 87 -8.43 13.99 0.20
CA PHE A 87 -6.97 13.95 0.28
C PHE A 87 -6.39 15.22 0.91
N ARG A 88 -6.81 16.40 0.44
CA ARG A 88 -6.36 17.69 1.02
C ARG A 88 -6.79 17.85 2.47
N GLN A 89 -8.00 17.40 2.81
CA GLN A 89 -8.51 17.48 4.18
C GLN A 89 -7.72 16.55 5.12
N ALA A 90 -7.43 15.33 4.69
CA ALA A 90 -6.64 14.36 5.44
C ALA A 90 -5.21 14.87 5.69
N LEU A 91 -4.56 15.46 4.68
CA LEU A 91 -3.24 16.08 4.85
C LEU A 91 -3.27 17.29 5.80
N LYS A 92 -4.26 18.17 5.65
CA LYS A 92 -4.36 19.40 6.46
C LYS A 92 -4.63 19.10 7.94
N LYS A 93 -5.53 18.15 8.23
CA LYS A 93 -5.89 17.77 9.60
C LYS A 93 -4.93 16.74 10.19
N ASN A 94 -4.24 15.98 9.34
CA ASN A 94 -3.53 14.76 9.72
C ASN A 94 -4.42 13.81 10.52
N GLU A 95 -5.66 13.64 10.06
CA GLU A 95 -6.67 12.76 10.64
C GLU A 95 -7.28 11.90 9.54
N GLU A 96 -7.86 10.77 9.93
CA GLU A 96 -8.63 9.96 9.02
C GLU A 96 -9.87 10.73 8.54
N VAL A 97 -10.08 10.73 7.23
CA VAL A 97 -11.23 11.40 6.61
C VAL A 97 -11.96 10.41 5.72
N THR A 98 -13.27 10.30 5.90
CA THR A 98 -14.12 9.41 5.10
C THR A 98 -15.12 10.23 4.29
N PHE A 99 -15.18 9.94 2.99
CA PHE A 99 -16.17 10.46 2.07
C PHE A 99 -17.13 9.33 1.69
N PRO A 100 -18.31 9.26 2.32
CA PRO A 100 -19.29 8.25 2.00
C PRO A 100 -20.01 8.57 0.68
N ARG A 101 -20.50 7.53 0.00
CA ARG A 101 -21.43 7.63 -1.13
C ARG A 101 -20.92 8.47 -2.31
N ALA A 102 -19.62 8.40 -2.59
CA ALA A 102 -19.07 8.96 -3.82
C ALA A 102 -19.62 8.19 -5.04
N VAL A 103 -20.05 8.92 -6.06
CA VAL A 103 -20.56 8.33 -7.30
C VAL A 103 -19.42 8.17 -8.27
N VAL A 104 -19.12 6.95 -8.67
CA VAL A 104 -18.11 6.63 -9.69
C VAL A 104 -18.83 6.14 -10.93
N LYS A 105 -18.55 6.77 -12.07
CA LYS A 105 -19.05 6.30 -13.36
C LYS A 105 -18.05 5.33 -13.99
N ASN A 106 -18.56 4.15 -14.34
CA ASN A 106 -17.86 3.08 -15.01
C ASN A 106 -18.56 2.72 -16.32
N GLU A 107 -17.91 1.92 -17.16
CA GLU A 107 -18.49 1.41 -18.41
C GLU A 107 -19.85 0.70 -18.22
N GLY A 108 -20.05 0.08 -17.05
CA GLY A 108 -21.30 -0.59 -16.68
C GLY A 108 -22.32 0.27 -15.93
N GLY A 109 -22.11 1.58 -15.78
CA GLY A 109 -23.02 2.50 -15.09
C GLY A 109 -22.41 3.22 -13.88
N SER A 110 -23.26 3.80 -13.03
CA SER A 110 -22.83 4.53 -11.82
C SER A 110 -22.84 3.63 -10.58
N GLN A 111 -21.76 3.65 -9.81
CA GLN A 111 -21.63 2.92 -8.55
C GLN A 111 -21.40 3.90 -7.38
N LEU A 112 -22.03 3.62 -6.24
CA LEU A 112 -21.74 4.32 -4.98
C LEU A 112 -20.60 3.62 -4.25
N VAL A 113 -19.61 4.39 -3.81
CA VAL A 113 -18.45 3.89 -3.06
C VAL A 113 -18.14 4.80 -1.88
N ASP A 114 -17.60 4.20 -0.83
CA ASP A 114 -17.06 4.92 0.31
C ASP A 114 -15.54 4.99 0.18
N ILE A 115 -14.97 6.17 0.42
CA ILE A 115 -13.54 6.42 0.27
C ILE A 115 -13.01 6.89 1.62
N ALA A 116 -12.00 6.19 2.14
CA ALA A 116 -11.31 6.57 3.36
C ALA A 116 -9.88 7.02 3.05
N PHE A 117 -9.46 8.11 3.66
CA PHE A 117 -8.12 8.67 3.58
C PHE A 117 -7.46 8.54 4.94
N ASN A 118 -6.42 7.72 5.03
CA ASN A 118 -5.68 7.51 6.26
C ASN A 118 -4.26 8.10 6.13
N PRO A 119 -3.97 9.26 6.75
CA PRO A 119 -2.65 9.85 6.70
C PRO A 119 -1.68 9.04 7.55
N SER A 120 -0.71 8.41 6.91
CA SER A 120 0.36 7.68 7.60
C SER A 120 1.57 8.59 7.80
N ARG A 121 1.82 9.02 9.04
CA ARG A 121 3.14 9.53 9.40
C ARG A 121 4.04 8.33 9.69
N SER A 122 5.06 8.13 8.87
CA SER A 122 6.23 7.35 9.31
C SER A 122 6.83 8.10 10.49
N ARG A 123 6.45 7.71 11.71
CA ARG A 123 7.23 8.05 12.89
C ARG A 123 8.56 7.33 12.69
N ARG A 124 9.56 8.04 12.18
CA ARG A 124 10.93 7.60 12.40
C ARG A 124 11.09 7.46 13.91
N PRO A 125 11.55 6.31 14.42
CA PRO A 125 11.93 6.24 15.81
C PRO A 125 12.97 7.35 16.04
N CYS A 126 12.65 8.28 16.93
CA CYS A 126 13.62 9.25 17.42
C CYS A 126 14.73 8.43 18.08
N GLY A 127 15.87 8.25 17.39
CA GLY A 127 16.93 7.34 17.83
C GLY A 127 18.10 7.22 16.85
N GLU A 128 17.87 7.36 15.54
CA GLU A 128 18.97 7.42 14.57
C GLU A 128 19.30 8.89 14.25
N ARG A 129 20.05 9.46 15.21
CA ARG A 129 20.83 10.70 15.16
C ARG A 129 20.54 11.64 13.99
N CYS A 130 19.78 12.68 14.30
CA CYS A 130 19.93 13.97 13.62
C CYS A 130 21.39 14.42 13.78
N TRP A 131 22.08 14.61 12.66
CA TRP A 131 23.28 15.43 12.54
C TRP A 131 22.98 16.52 11.52
#